data_AF-A0A2S5KHA6-F1
#
_entry.id   AF-A0A2S5KHA6-F1
#
_cell.length_a   1.000
_cell.length_b   1.000
_cell.length_c   1.000
_cell.angle_alpha   90.00
_cell.angle_beta   90.00
_cell.angle_gamma   90.00
#
_symmetry.space_group_name_H-M   'P 1'
#
loop_
_entity.id
_entity.type
_entity.pdbx_description
1 polymer ?
#
loop_
_entity_poly.entity_id
_entity_poly.type
_entity_poly.pdbx_seq_one_letter_code
_entity_poly.pdbx_strand_id
1 'polypeptide(L)'
;MQTKKNMLNTAKAHIKHKQIEEALKSLNEIINLWPDYTDAHIFRIDLARSNLDASKQEEYIDNAFFTCSADVRLYHRRALHHFSASRFDCVLNDLGEALTINPSHTASLLLKARTLFQTGLLSDSLAVYKEINDRPLSYYIDKCSLLLLMNMNEEALLTVEEGLENFPENIPLITTKGTSLKNLKQHSIAIKYLESKIHDINNESIAICIALVKIFTGLGDFHEAAKALSPFIEKYPYDGRLIGAMHDLCCESGKEFYSPDLFIEYAKIKNFSKGSTIVAQNILRIFGRHEEADALMPYLQPADSLPPLPLTALLTSIKDQNKISMPLLTAAWSLLSSGNSSFDDWRRRANWGAVANKTVGEYFSKNGFTFTSSEDEEIVSFPLCEEIIQAANRGDRLILAGSHHGPVSAALAWLKRKNLKTTIIASTGTRVDDFFDQVFLTKNPENSIKHLYKKLEQGYILASSPDMTRAQGYKKYPFFNGDIKVSTLIPRLAFSASARTFWIQPVWNDRSIVINAEELPSSRDFEVESEFVDVWFAHYLKNLESHFRSASPSNFSFGKFWENWR
;
A
#
# COMPACT_ATOMS: atom_id res chain seq x y z
N MET A 1 5.59 -60.28 2.40
CA MET A 1 4.61 -59.39 3.06
C MET A 1 5.08 -57.96 2.87
N GLN A 2 4.30 -57.13 2.17
CA GLN A 2 4.64 -55.72 1.99
C GLN A 2 4.34 -54.97 3.29
N THR A 3 5.32 -54.31 3.88
CA THR A 3 5.15 -53.56 5.12
C THR A 3 4.52 -52.19 4.85
N LYS A 4 3.79 -51.61 5.82
CA LYS A 4 3.25 -50.22 5.76
C LYS A 4 4.27 -49.23 5.17
N LYS A 5 5.51 -49.34 5.66
CA LYS A 5 6.65 -48.50 5.27
C LYS A 5 7.09 -48.70 3.81
N ASN A 6 7.11 -49.93 3.31
CA ASN A 6 7.51 -50.22 1.93
C ASN A 6 6.48 -49.68 0.93
N MET A 7 5.18 -49.86 1.19
CA MET A 7 4.14 -49.29 0.34
C MET A 7 4.16 -47.75 0.36
N LEU A 8 4.37 -47.15 1.55
CA LEU A 8 4.49 -45.70 1.65
C LEU A 8 5.72 -45.16 0.91
N ASN A 9 6.83 -45.89 0.89
CA ASN A 9 8.02 -45.51 0.12
C ASN A 9 7.74 -45.54 -1.39
N THR A 10 6.97 -46.50 -1.89
CA THR A 10 6.52 -46.53 -3.29
C THR A 10 5.64 -45.32 -3.60
N ALA A 11 4.67 -45.00 -2.74
CA ALA A 11 3.83 -43.81 -2.92
C ALA A 11 4.67 -42.52 -2.94
N LYS A 12 5.64 -42.38 -2.02
CA LYS A 12 6.59 -41.25 -2.01
C LYS A 12 7.42 -41.17 -3.29
N ALA A 13 7.81 -42.30 -3.87
CA ALA A 13 8.51 -42.32 -5.14
C ALA A 13 7.64 -41.78 -6.28
N HIS A 14 6.38 -42.20 -6.38
CA HIS A 14 5.43 -41.62 -7.36
C HIS A 14 5.26 -40.11 -7.17
N ILE A 15 5.12 -39.63 -5.92
CA ILE A 15 5.07 -38.18 -5.62
C ILE A 15 6.33 -37.47 -6.12
N LYS A 16 7.52 -38.03 -5.85
CA LYS A 16 8.80 -37.46 -6.31
C LYS A 16 8.88 -37.39 -7.84
N HIS A 17 8.31 -38.37 -8.54
CA HIS A 17 8.23 -38.41 -10.00
C HIS A 17 7.03 -37.65 -10.58
N LYS A 18 6.26 -36.92 -9.77
CA LYS A 18 5.05 -36.16 -10.15
C LYS A 18 3.96 -37.02 -10.81
N GLN A 19 3.94 -38.31 -10.50
CA GLN A 19 2.91 -39.27 -10.92
C GLN A 19 1.74 -39.20 -9.93
N ILE A 20 0.88 -38.18 -10.10
CA ILE A 20 -0.14 -37.81 -9.10
C ILE A 20 -1.21 -38.91 -8.95
N GLU A 21 -1.69 -39.47 -10.06
CA GLU A 21 -2.74 -40.49 -10.05
C GLU A 21 -2.24 -41.79 -9.41
N GLU A 22 -1.03 -42.23 -9.75
CA GLU A 22 -0.40 -43.43 -9.22
C GLU A 22 -0.03 -43.26 -7.74
N ALA A 23 0.38 -42.05 -7.34
CA ALA A 23 0.58 -41.72 -5.94
C ALA A 23 -0.73 -41.80 -5.14
N LEU A 24 -1.82 -41.18 -5.63
CA LEU A 24 -3.13 -41.26 -4.98
C LEU A 24 -3.64 -42.69 -4.90
N LYS A 25 -3.50 -43.48 -5.97
CA LYS A 25 -3.88 -44.89 -5.99
C LYS A 25 -3.12 -45.69 -4.93
N SER A 26 -1.80 -45.49 -4.85
CA SER A 26 -0.95 -46.15 -3.86
C SER A 26 -1.33 -45.76 -2.43
N LEU A 27 -1.62 -44.49 -2.18
CA LEU A 27 -2.04 -43.99 -0.86
C LEU A 27 -3.43 -44.53 -0.46
N ASN A 28 -4.37 -44.58 -1.41
CA ASN A 28 -5.69 -45.16 -1.17
C ASN A 28 -5.62 -46.66 -0.86
N GLU A 29 -4.73 -47.41 -1.53
CA GLU A 29 -4.48 -48.81 -1.21
C GLU A 29 -3.97 -48.99 0.22
N ILE A 30 -3.00 -48.15 0.64
CA ILE A 30 -2.47 -48.16 2.01
C ILE A 30 -3.57 -47.87 3.03
N ILE A 31 -4.43 -46.88 2.76
CA ILE A 31 -5.51 -46.46 3.67
C ILE A 31 -6.62 -47.51 3.73
N ASN A 32 -6.92 -48.20 2.64
CA ASN A 32 -7.88 -49.31 2.66
C ASN A 32 -7.38 -50.49 3.50
N LEU A 33 -6.08 -50.78 3.47
CA LEU A 33 -5.47 -51.84 4.27
C LEU A 33 -5.29 -51.43 5.74
N TRP A 34 -4.97 -50.15 5.98
CA TRP A 34 -4.72 -49.58 7.30
C TRP A 34 -5.36 -48.19 7.43
N PRO A 35 -6.66 -48.13 7.76
CA PRO A 35 -7.40 -46.86 7.83
C PRO A 35 -6.82 -45.87 8.84
N ASP A 36 -6.17 -46.36 9.89
CA ASP A 36 -5.56 -45.57 10.97
C ASP A 36 -4.15 -45.07 10.66
N TYR A 37 -3.59 -45.37 9.48
CA TYR A 37 -2.20 -45.06 9.19
C TYR A 37 -2.01 -43.59 8.78
N THR A 38 -1.79 -42.74 9.79
CA THR A 38 -1.71 -41.27 9.69
C THR A 38 -0.76 -40.75 8.61
N ASP A 39 0.40 -41.39 8.41
CA ASP A 39 1.35 -40.94 7.38
C ASP A 39 0.73 -40.97 5.98
N ALA A 40 -0.03 -42.01 5.64
CA ALA A 40 -0.66 -42.14 4.33
C ALA A 40 -1.70 -41.04 4.10
N HIS A 41 -2.49 -40.71 5.13
CA HIS A 41 -3.42 -39.59 5.10
C HIS A 41 -2.71 -38.25 4.91
N ILE A 42 -1.62 -37.99 5.65
CA ILE A 42 -0.84 -36.76 5.52
C ILE A 42 -0.34 -36.58 4.07
N PHE A 43 0.28 -37.62 3.49
CA PHE A 43 0.75 -37.55 2.10
C PHE A 43 -0.39 -37.34 1.11
N ARG A 44 -1.57 -37.93 1.36
CA ARG A 44 -2.76 -37.77 0.51
C ARG A 44 -3.31 -36.34 0.59
N ILE A 45 -3.39 -35.76 1.78
CA ILE A 45 -3.82 -34.36 2.00
C ILE A 45 -2.84 -33.38 1.34
N ASP A 46 -1.52 -33.59 1.51
CA ASP A 46 -0.49 -32.72 0.93
C ASP A 46 -0.50 -32.75 -0.61
N LEU A 47 -0.78 -33.92 -1.18
CA LEU A 47 -0.92 -34.11 -2.62
C LEU A 47 -2.18 -33.40 -3.14
N ALA A 48 -3.30 -33.52 -2.44
CA ALA A 48 -4.55 -32.83 -2.77
C ALA A 48 -4.41 -31.30 -2.73
N ARG A 49 -3.79 -30.77 -1.68
CA ARG A 49 -3.53 -29.32 -1.53
C ARG A 49 -2.81 -28.71 -2.74
N SER A 50 -1.92 -29.48 -3.35
CA SER A 50 -1.05 -28.99 -4.43
C SER A 50 -1.62 -29.21 -5.83
N ASN A 51 -2.63 -30.09 -6.00
CA ASN A 51 -3.03 -30.58 -7.32
C ASN A 51 -4.54 -30.77 -7.52
N LEU A 52 -5.35 -30.71 -6.46
CA LEU A 52 -6.79 -30.94 -6.49
C LEU A 52 -7.54 -29.71 -5.99
N ASP A 53 -8.86 -29.70 -6.19
CA ASP A 53 -9.74 -28.67 -5.64
C ASP A 53 -9.83 -28.74 -4.10
N ALA A 54 -10.29 -27.63 -3.49
CA ALA A 54 -10.40 -27.50 -2.04
C ALA A 54 -11.41 -28.49 -1.42
N SER A 55 -12.42 -28.92 -2.18
CA SER A 55 -13.47 -29.84 -1.72
C SER A 55 -12.90 -31.24 -1.47
N LYS A 56 -12.10 -31.76 -2.39
CA LYS A 56 -11.41 -33.04 -2.22
C LYS A 56 -10.40 -33.01 -1.08
N GLN A 57 -9.72 -31.89 -0.89
CA GLN A 57 -8.81 -31.75 0.23
C GLN A 57 -9.55 -31.81 1.58
N GLU A 58 -10.70 -31.12 1.68
CA GLU A 58 -11.55 -31.13 2.88
C GLU A 58 -12.07 -32.55 3.18
N GLU A 59 -12.55 -33.28 2.15
CA GLU A 59 -12.94 -34.70 2.27
C GLU A 59 -11.81 -35.58 2.83
N TYR A 60 -10.58 -35.43 2.32
CA TYR A 60 -9.44 -36.21 2.80
C TYR A 60 -9.03 -35.86 4.23
N ILE A 61 -9.18 -34.60 4.63
CA ILE A 61 -8.97 -34.15 6.00
C ILE A 61 -10.02 -34.80 6.91
N ASP A 62 -11.30 -34.71 6.57
CA ASP A 62 -12.39 -35.31 7.36
C ASP A 62 -12.23 -36.81 7.52
N ASN A 63 -11.86 -37.50 6.45
CA ASN A 63 -11.57 -38.93 6.48
C ASN A 63 -10.39 -39.27 7.42
N ALA A 64 -9.34 -38.45 7.44
CA ALA A 64 -8.21 -38.63 8.35
C ALA A 64 -8.63 -38.42 9.82
N PHE A 65 -9.42 -37.37 10.12
CA PHE A 65 -9.90 -37.11 11.48
C PHE A 65 -10.94 -38.13 11.97
N PHE A 66 -11.67 -38.77 11.07
CA PHE A 66 -12.59 -39.85 11.41
C PHE A 66 -11.87 -41.16 11.80
N THR A 67 -10.69 -41.40 11.21
CA THR A 67 -10.01 -42.71 11.29
C THR A 67 -8.74 -42.72 12.13
N CYS A 68 -8.02 -41.61 12.20
CA CYS A 68 -6.74 -41.51 12.89
C CYS A 68 -6.89 -40.96 14.31
N SER A 69 -5.97 -41.35 15.19
CA SER A 69 -5.79 -40.70 16.49
C SER A 69 -5.27 -39.26 16.33
N ALA A 70 -5.46 -38.44 17.36
CA ALA A 70 -4.94 -37.08 17.42
C ALA A 70 -3.43 -37.02 17.10
N ASP A 71 -3.06 -36.28 16.05
CA ASP A 71 -1.69 -36.10 15.59
C ASP A 71 -1.47 -34.61 15.27
N VAL A 72 -0.38 -34.04 15.80
CA VAL A 72 0.00 -32.64 15.59
C VAL A 72 0.06 -32.24 14.10
N ARG A 73 0.49 -33.15 13.23
CA ARG A 73 0.62 -32.90 11.79
C ARG A 73 -0.74 -32.82 11.11
N LEU A 74 -1.72 -33.63 11.52
CA LEU A 74 -3.08 -33.59 10.98
C LEU A 74 -3.77 -32.26 11.33
N TYR A 75 -3.72 -31.85 12.60
CA TYR A 75 -4.23 -30.54 13.03
C TYR A 75 -3.56 -29.40 12.28
N HIS A 76 -2.23 -29.43 12.13
CA HIS A 76 -1.51 -28.43 11.36
C HIS A 76 -1.93 -28.38 9.88
N ARG A 77 -2.21 -29.52 9.23
CA ARG A 77 -2.68 -29.54 7.83
C ARG A 77 -4.11 -29.02 7.68
N ARG A 78 -5.00 -29.33 8.62
CA ARG A 78 -6.36 -28.74 8.66
C ARG A 78 -6.30 -27.23 8.90
N ALA A 79 -5.44 -26.80 9.81
CA ALA A 79 -5.14 -25.39 10.04
C ALA A 79 -4.64 -24.70 8.75
N LEU A 80 -3.73 -25.30 7.98
CA LEU A 80 -3.30 -24.76 6.68
C LEU A 80 -4.45 -24.65 5.67
N HIS A 81 -5.34 -25.64 5.62
CA HIS A 81 -6.52 -25.59 4.77
C HIS A 81 -7.46 -24.44 5.18
N HIS A 82 -7.78 -24.31 6.47
CA HIS A 82 -8.54 -23.18 6.99
C HIS A 82 -7.87 -21.83 6.74
N PHE A 83 -6.54 -21.76 6.83
CA PHE A 83 -5.77 -20.55 6.56
C PHE A 83 -5.90 -20.12 5.10
N SER A 84 -5.82 -21.07 4.17
CA SER A 84 -6.05 -20.79 2.74
C SER A 84 -7.47 -20.32 2.44
N ALA A 85 -8.44 -20.76 3.24
CA ALA A 85 -9.83 -20.31 3.20
C ALA A 85 -10.10 -19.04 4.04
N SER A 86 -9.06 -18.41 4.62
CA SER A 86 -9.17 -17.26 5.53
C SER A 86 -10.09 -17.47 6.74
N ARG A 87 -10.29 -18.73 7.17
CA ARG A 87 -11.08 -19.12 8.36
C ARG A 87 -10.20 -19.07 9.63
N PHE A 88 -9.71 -17.89 10.00
CA PHE A 88 -8.63 -17.74 11.00
C PHE A 88 -8.97 -18.26 12.40
N ASP A 89 -10.23 -18.20 12.84
CA ASP A 89 -10.64 -18.78 14.14
C ASP A 89 -10.46 -20.30 14.17
N CYS A 90 -10.85 -20.97 13.08
CA CYS A 90 -10.61 -22.41 12.91
C CYS A 90 -9.12 -22.73 12.88
N VAL A 91 -8.31 -21.86 12.26
CA VAL A 91 -6.83 -22.00 12.25
C VAL A 91 -6.30 -21.96 13.68
N LEU A 92 -6.67 -20.95 14.47
CA LEU A 92 -6.18 -20.81 15.84
C LEU A 92 -6.63 -21.96 16.75
N ASN A 93 -7.86 -22.43 16.59
CA ASN A 93 -8.36 -23.60 17.32
C ASN A 93 -7.55 -24.87 17.02
N ASP A 94 -7.37 -25.19 15.73
CA ASP A 94 -6.58 -26.35 15.32
C ASP A 94 -5.12 -26.27 15.76
N LEU A 95 -4.54 -25.07 15.72
CA LEU A 95 -3.18 -24.87 16.21
C LEU A 95 -3.10 -24.99 17.74
N GLY A 96 -4.15 -24.64 18.47
CA GLY A 96 -4.26 -24.90 19.91
C GLY A 96 -4.21 -26.39 20.23
N GLU A 97 -4.99 -27.21 19.51
CA GLU A 97 -4.97 -28.67 19.63
C GLU A 97 -3.59 -29.24 19.24
N ALA A 98 -3.03 -28.80 18.12
CA ALA A 98 -1.71 -29.23 17.66
C ALA A 98 -0.62 -28.95 18.71
N LEU A 99 -0.63 -27.75 19.30
CA LEU A 99 0.36 -27.31 20.28
C LEU A 99 0.13 -27.92 21.67
N THR A 100 -1.08 -28.42 21.96
CA THR A 100 -1.33 -29.23 23.17
C THR A 100 -0.63 -30.59 23.05
N ILE A 101 -0.62 -31.19 21.85
CA ILE A 101 0.06 -32.47 21.58
C ILE A 101 1.58 -32.30 21.54
N ASN A 102 2.06 -31.26 20.84
CA ASN A 102 3.47 -30.92 20.79
C ASN A 102 3.67 -29.40 20.86
N PRO A 103 3.97 -28.86 22.06
CA PRO A 103 4.18 -27.43 22.27
C PRO A 103 5.32 -26.84 21.44
N SER A 104 6.31 -27.66 21.07
CA SER A 104 7.50 -27.24 20.33
C SER A 104 7.39 -27.43 18.82
N HIS A 105 6.20 -27.75 18.29
CA HIS A 105 6.03 -27.98 16.86
C HIS A 105 6.16 -26.70 16.03
N THR A 106 7.37 -26.46 15.50
CA THR A 106 7.78 -25.28 14.74
C THR A 106 6.77 -24.85 13.67
N ALA A 107 6.30 -25.80 12.85
CA ALA A 107 5.39 -25.47 11.75
C ALA A 107 4.03 -24.94 12.25
N SER A 108 3.53 -25.45 13.38
CA SER A 108 2.31 -24.95 14.02
C SER A 108 2.51 -23.58 14.66
N LEU A 109 3.62 -23.36 15.37
CA LEU A 109 3.95 -22.06 15.95
C LEU A 109 4.12 -20.98 14.86
N LEU A 110 4.80 -21.29 13.77
CA LEU A 110 4.93 -20.37 12.63
C LEU A 110 3.59 -20.03 12.01
N LEU A 111 2.71 -21.02 11.79
CA LEU A 111 1.38 -20.75 11.25
C LEU A 111 0.53 -19.93 12.24
N LYS A 112 0.67 -20.17 13.55
CA LYS A 112 -0.01 -19.40 14.60
C LYS A 112 0.45 -17.95 14.56
N ALA A 113 1.76 -17.71 14.54
CA ALA A 113 2.33 -16.37 14.45
C ALA A 113 1.87 -15.65 13.18
N ARG A 114 1.88 -16.31 12.02
CA ARG A 114 1.34 -15.75 10.76
C ARG A 114 -0.14 -15.43 10.83
N THR A 115 -0.93 -16.30 11.46
CA THR A 115 -2.37 -16.10 11.63
C THR A 115 -2.66 -14.90 12.52
N LEU A 116 -1.91 -14.77 13.63
CA LEU A 116 -1.98 -13.60 14.51
C LEU A 116 -1.56 -12.32 13.78
N PHE A 117 -0.49 -12.37 12.98
CA PHE A 117 -0.08 -11.26 12.11
C PHE A 117 -1.20 -10.88 11.13
N GLN A 118 -1.75 -11.85 10.40
CA GLN A 118 -2.81 -11.63 9.41
C GLN A 118 -4.16 -11.23 10.02
N THR A 119 -4.37 -11.48 11.31
CA THR A 119 -5.53 -10.99 12.07
C THR A 119 -5.22 -9.68 12.81
N GLY A 120 -4.00 -9.17 12.70
CA GLY A 120 -3.59 -7.88 13.26
C GLY A 120 -3.12 -7.93 14.71
N LEU A 121 -3.13 -9.09 15.36
CA LEU A 121 -2.62 -9.29 16.71
C LEU A 121 -1.07 -9.32 16.72
N LEU A 122 -0.46 -8.15 16.45
CA LEU A 122 0.98 -8.02 16.20
C LEU A 122 1.82 -8.41 17.43
N SER A 123 1.40 -7.97 18.62
CA SER A 123 2.11 -8.27 19.88
C SER A 123 2.05 -9.76 20.22
N ASP A 124 0.90 -10.41 20.03
CA ASP A 124 0.74 -11.85 20.26
C ASP A 124 1.51 -12.66 19.22
N SER A 125 1.51 -12.21 17.96
CA SER A 125 2.34 -12.79 16.91
C SER A 125 3.83 -12.75 17.29
N LEU A 126 4.30 -11.60 17.78
CA LEU A 126 5.68 -11.43 18.22
C LEU A 126 6.01 -12.31 19.43
N ALA A 127 5.07 -12.49 20.37
CA ALA A 127 5.22 -13.39 21.50
C ALA A 127 5.40 -14.85 21.03
N VAL A 128 4.56 -15.32 20.10
CA VAL A 128 4.68 -16.68 19.53
C VAL A 128 6.02 -16.86 18.81
N TYR A 129 6.52 -15.85 18.08
CA TYR A 129 7.85 -15.94 17.48
C TYR A 129 8.96 -16.16 18.52
N LYS A 130 8.83 -15.63 19.75
CA LYS A 130 9.83 -15.85 20.81
C LYS A 130 9.84 -17.28 21.35
N GLU A 131 8.76 -18.04 21.16
CA GLU A 131 8.64 -19.45 21.57
C GLU A 131 9.30 -20.42 20.58
N ILE A 132 9.67 -19.95 19.38
CA ILE A 132 10.21 -20.79 18.30
C ILE A 132 11.73 -21.00 18.49
N ASN A 133 12.10 -22.24 18.82
CA ASN A 133 13.49 -22.65 19.01
C ASN A 133 14.16 -23.14 17.71
N ASP A 134 13.48 -23.99 16.95
CA ASP A 134 13.96 -24.42 15.63
C ASP A 134 13.54 -23.36 14.59
N ARG A 135 14.53 -22.65 14.03
CA ARG A 135 14.34 -21.41 13.25
C ARG A 135 14.63 -21.67 11.77
N PRO A 136 13.64 -22.14 10.99
CA PRO A 136 13.80 -22.26 9.54
C PRO A 136 13.82 -20.88 8.87
N LEU A 137 14.22 -20.79 7.60
CA LEU A 137 14.26 -19.52 6.86
C LEU A 137 12.97 -18.67 6.99
N SER A 138 11.80 -19.31 6.94
CA SER A 138 10.53 -18.59 7.06
C SER A 138 10.35 -17.88 8.40
N TYR A 139 10.94 -18.39 9.49
CA TYR A 139 10.92 -17.71 10.79
C TYR A 139 11.54 -16.32 10.66
N TYR A 140 12.74 -16.22 10.10
CA TYR A 140 13.46 -14.95 9.96
C TYR A 140 12.73 -13.98 9.05
N ILE A 141 12.26 -14.43 7.88
CA ILE A 141 11.56 -13.58 6.91
C ILE A 141 10.27 -13.02 7.53
N ASP A 142 9.45 -13.88 8.14
CA ASP A 142 8.14 -13.49 8.64
C ASP A 142 8.28 -12.60 9.89
N LYS A 143 9.20 -12.94 10.80
CA LYS A 143 9.47 -12.13 12.01
C LYS A 143 10.04 -10.76 11.66
N CYS A 144 10.96 -10.67 10.70
CA CYS A 144 11.47 -9.36 10.25
C CYS A 144 10.35 -8.51 9.64
N SER A 145 9.46 -9.11 8.84
CA SER A 145 8.32 -8.40 8.26
C SER A 145 7.38 -7.84 9.34
N LEU A 146 7.12 -8.62 10.39
CA LEU A 146 6.36 -8.16 11.56
C LEU A 146 7.08 -7.00 12.28
N LEU A 147 8.38 -7.15 12.57
CA LEU A 147 9.16 -6.13 13.29
C LEU A 147 9.24 -4.81 12.51
N LEU A 148 9.47 -4.87 11.19
CA LEU A 148 9.48 -3.68 10.33
C LEU A 148 8.12 -2.98 10.30
N LEU A 149 7.02 -3.73 10.28
CA LEU A 149 5.69 -3.14 10.37
C LEU A 149 5.44 -2.44 11.72
N MET A 150 5.99 -3.01 12.81
CA MET A 150 5.94 -2.41 14.14
C MET A 150 6.96 -1.27 14.34
N ASN A 151 7.70 -0.88 13.29
CA ASN A 151 8.79 0.10 13.32
C ASN A 151 9.94 -0.27 14.30
N MET A 152 10.09 -1.54 14.65
CA MET A 152 11.16 -2.09 15.50
C MET A 152 12.38 -2.46 14.64
N ASN A 153 13.05 -1.43 14.11
CA ASN A 153 14.08 -1.58 13.08
C ASN A 153 15.38 -2.20 13.62
N GLU A 154 15.74 -1.94 14.87
CA GLU A 154 16.90 -2.52 15.55
C GLU A 154 16.75 -4.04 15.73
N GLU A 155 15.60 -4.50 16.24
CA GLU A 155 15.33 -5.93 16.40
C GLU A 155 15.18 -6.64 15.05
N ALA A 156 14.64 -5.94 14.04
CA ALA A 156 14.61 -6.45 12.67
C ALA A 156 16.02 -6.67 12.13
N LEU A 157 16.94 -5.73 12.37
CA LEU A 157 18.34 -5.84 11.97
C LEU A 157 19.04 -7.03 12.66
N LEU A 158 18.84 -7.20 13.98
CA LEU A 158 19.40 -8.35 14.70
C LEU A 158 18.85 -9.69 14.17
N THR A 159 17.54 -9.75 13.95
CA THR A 159 16.87 -10.98 13.45
C THR A 159 17.34 -11.34 12.05
N VAL A 160 17.51 -10.35 11.16
CA VAL A 160 17.98 -10.62 9.79
C VAL A 160 19.46 -11.00 9.76
N GLU A 161 20.28 -10.47 10.67
CA GLU A 161 21.69 -10.87 10.81
C GLU A 161 21.81 -12.33 11.24
N GLU A 162 21.07 -12.76 12.26
CA GLU A 162 20.99 -14.16 12.66
C GLU A 162 20.49 -15.07 11.52
N GLY A 163 19.51 -14.59 10.75
CA GLY A 163 19.01 -15.31 9.58
C GLY A 163 20.06 -15.46 8.49
N LEU A 164 20.88 -14.43 8.24
CA LEU A 164 21.95 -14.44 7.24
C LEU A 164 23.15 -15.29 7.66
N GLU A 165 23.40 -15.49 8.96
CA GLU A 165 24.40 -16.47 9.42
C GLU A 165 24.05 -17.89 8.96
N ASN A 166 22.76 -18.23 8.99
CA ASN A 166 22.24 -19.55 8.59
C ASN A 166 21.94 -19.65 7.09
N PHE A 167 21.56 -18.54 6.45
CA PHE A 167 21.11 -18.46 5.06
C PHE A 167 21.79 -17.27 4.33
N PRO A 168 23.12 -17.30 4.10
CA PRO A 168 23.92 -16.12 3.72
C PRO A 168 23.56 -15.50 2.35
N GLU A 169 23.01 -16.30 1.45
CA GLU A 169 22.64 -15.88 0.08
C GLU A 169 21.12 -15.70 -0.08
N ASN A 170 20.36 -15.65 1.02
CA ASN A 170 18.92 -15.46 0.92
C ASN A 170 18.55 -14.01 0.56
N ILE A 171 18.05 -13.81 -0.65
CA ILE A 171 17.68 -12.49 -1.21
C ILE A 171 16.67 -11.72 -0.34
N PRO A 172 15.55 -12.31 0.14
CA PRO A 172 14.66 -11.65 1.09
C PRO A 172 15.38 -11.12 2.34
N LEU A 173 16.25 -11.91 2.97
CA LEU A 173 17.01 -11.45 4.13
C LEU A 173 18.02 -10.35 3.76
N ILE A 174 18.73 -10.46 2.65
CA ILE A 174 19.66 -9.43 2.17
C ILE A 174 18.95 -8.08 1.98
N THR A 175 17.82 -8.07 1.28
CA THR A 175 17.03 -6.86 1.01
C THR A 175 16.38 -6.29 2.29
N THR A 176 15.98 -7.16 3.22
CA THR A 176 15.47 -6.78 4.54
C THR A 176 16.55 -6.12 5.40
N LYS A 177 17.79 -6.61 5.37
CA LYS A 177 18.93 -5.97 6.05
C LYS A 177 19.20 -4.57 5.50
N GLY A 178 19.24 -4.42 4.17
CA GLY A 178 19.37 -3.10 3.53
C GLY A 178 18.24 -2.14 3.92
N THR A 179 17.00 -2.64 3.99
CA THR A 179 15.83 -1.84 4.42
C THR A 179 15.90 -1.44 5.89
N SER A 180 16.30 -2.35 6.77
CA SER A 180 16.44 -2.09 8.21
C SER A 180 17.51 -1.02 8.46
N LEU A 181 18.70 -1.16 7.83
CA LEU A 181 19.78 -0.17 7.90
C LEU A 181 19.34 1.20 7.35
N LYS A 182 18.58 1.22 6.24
CA LYS A 182 17.99 2.45 5.70
C LYS A 182 17.05 3.12 6.70
N ASN A 183 16.18 2.36 7.35
CA ASN A 183 15.24 2.89 8.34
C ASN A 183 15.97 3.45 9.57
N LEU A 184 17.07 2.80 9.99
CA LEU A 184 18.00 3.26 11.03
C LEU A 184 18.90 4.43 10.59
N LYS A 185 18.68 5.00 9.39
CA LYS A 185 19.47 6.11 8.81
C LYS A 185 20.95 5.77 8.55
N GLN A 186 21.31 4.48 8.55
CA GLN A 186 22.66 3.99 8.25
C GLN A 186 22.83 3.76 6.74
N HIS A 187 22.60 4.82 5.96
CA HIS A 187 22.47 4.72 4.50
C HIS A 187 23.75 4.25 3.79
N SER A 188 24.92 4.77 4.20
CA SER A 188 26.21 4.39 3.61
C SER A 188 26.52 2.91 3.83
N ILE A 189 26.20 2.37 5.00
CA ILE A 189 26.38 0.96 5.34
C ILE A 189 25.41 0.10 4.52
N ALA A 190 24.15 0.52 4.40
CA ALA A 190 23.13 -0.16 3.61
C ALA A 190 23.53 -0.28 2.13
N ILE A 191 23.98 0.84 1.54
CA ILE A 191 24.43 0.91 0.14
C ILE A 191 25.60 -0.04 -0.08
N LYS A 192 26.68 0.11 0.69
CA LYS A 192 27.90 -0.71 0.56
C LYS A 192 27.59 -2.20 0.73
N TYR A 193 26.70 -2.54 1.67
CA TYR A 193 26.27 -3.92 1.88
C TYR A 193 25.51 -4.48 0.67
N LEU A 194 24.49 -3.77 0.17
CA LEU A 194 23.70 -4.24 -0.98
C LEU A 194 24.54 -4.33 -2.26
N GLU A 195 25.42 -3.35 -2.52
CA GLU A 195 26.37 -3.39 -3.63
C GLU A 195 27.26 -4.63 -3.55
N SER A 196 27.78 -4.95 -2.36
CA SER A 196 28.62 -6.13 -2.16
C SER A 196 27.90 -7.46 -2.43
N LYS A 197 26.56 -7.46 -2.43
CA LYS A 197 25.71 -8.63 -2.68
C LYS A 197 25.24 -8.75 -4.13
N ILE A 198 25.59 -7.79 -4.99
CA ILE A 198 25.37 -7.88 -6.43
C ILE A 198 26.66 -8.37 -7.08
N HIS A 199 26.80 -9.69 -7.21
CA HIS A 199 27.93 -10.30 -7.90
C HIS A 199 27.69 -10.38 -9.42
N ASP A 200 26.50 -10.81 -9.81
CA ASP A 200 26.07 -10.95 -11.21
C ASP A 200 24.72 -10.28 -11.44
N ILE A 201 24.49 -9.83 -12.67
CA ILE A 201 23.18 -9.32 -13.11
C ILE A 201 22.32 -10.52 -13.50
N ASN A 202 21.37 -10.90 -12.65
CA ASN A 202 20.48 -12.03 -12.87
C ASN A 202 19.09 -11.77 -12.24
N ASN A 203 18.18 -12.72 -12.37
CA ASN A 203 16.82 -12.59 -11.87
C ASN A 203 16.72 -12.42 -10.33
N GLU A 204 17.67 -12.98 -9.60
CA GLU A 204 17.73 -12.95 -8.13
C GLU A 204 18.26 -11.60 -7.64
N SER A 205 19.29 -11.06 -8.28
CA SER A 205 19.90 -9.77 -7.92
C SER A 205 19.04 -8.55 -8.30
N ILE A 206 17.99 -8.71 -9.12
CA ILE A 206 16.99 -7.65 -9.40
C ILE A 206 16.40 -7.09 -8.11
N ALA A 207 16.03 -7.94 -7.14
CA ALA A 207 15.43 -7.47 -5.89
C ALA A 207 16.42 -6.65 -5.04
N ILE A 208 17.71 -7.03 -5.06
CA ILE A 208 18.79 -6.30 -4.38
C ILE A 208 19.01 -4.95 -5.05
N CYS A 209 19.08 -4.91 -6.39
CA CYS A 209 19.19 -3.68 -7.17
C CYS A 209 18.04 -2.72 -6.87
N ILE A 210 16.80 -3.21 -6.84
CA ILE A 210 15.62 -2.37 -6.52
C ILE A 210 15.71 -1.82 -5.09
N ALA A 211 16.14 -2.62 -4.12
CA ALA A 211 16.34 -2.14 -2.75
C ALA A 211 17.41 -1.03 -2.69
N LEU A 212 18.52 -1.19 -3.42
CA LEU A 212 19.59 -0.21 -3.54
C LEU A 212 19.10 1.10 -4.20
N VAL A 213 18.42 1.00 -5.35
CA VAL A 213 17.83 2.13 -6.08
C VAL A 213 16.87 2.90 -5.18
N LYS A 214 16.00 2.21 -4.43
CA LYS A 214 15.09 2.86 -3.46
C LYS A 214 15.83 3.68 -2.39
N ILE A 215 17.02 3.25 -1.98
CA ILE A 215 17.84 4.02 -1.03
C ILE A 215 18.40 5.28 -1.71
N PHE A 216 19.03 5.15 -2.89
CA PHE A 216 19.56 6.29 -3.63
C PHE A 216 18.48 7.32 -3.98
N THR A 217 17.33 6.88 -4.50
CA THR A 217 16.21 7.78 -4.83
C THR A 217 15.70 8.50 -3.58
N GLY A 218 15.58 7.79 -2.45
CA GLY A 218 15.17 8.40 -1.17
C GLY A 218 16.15 9.44 -0.61
N LEU A 219 17.44 9.34 -0.95
CA LEU A 219 18.48 10.33 -0.63
C LEU A 219 18.51 11.51 -1.63
N GLY A 220 17.89 11.36 -2.80
CA GLY A 220 17.98 12.32 -3.90
C GLY A 220 19.17 12.08 -4.85
N ASP A 221 19.91 10.98 -4.66
CA ASP A 221 21.07 10.60 -5.46
C ASP A 221 20.64 9.92 -6.78
N PHE A 222 19.82 10.63 -7.56
CA PHE A 222 19.13 10.07 -8.72
C PHE A 222 20.05 9.55 -9.83
N HIS A 223 21.24 10.14 -9.99
CA HIS A 223 22.23 9.68 -10.97
C HIS A 223 22.84 8.33 -10.57
N GLU A 224 23.17 8.13 -9.29
CA GLU A 224 23.65 6.83 -8.81
C GLU A 224 22.53 5.77 -8.84
N ALA A 225 21.28 6.17 -8.56
CA ALA A 225 20.12 5.30 -8.73
C ALA A 225 19.99 4.80 -10.19
N ALA A 226 20.07 5.71 -11.18
CA ALA A 226 20.02 5.35 -12.60
C ALA A 226 21.20 4.48 -13.03
N LYS A 227 22.40 4.80 -12.55
CA LYS A 227 23.63 4.03 -12.83
C LYS A 227 23.58 2.62 -12.28
N ALA A 228 23.07 2.42 -11.06
CA ALA A 228 22.88 1.10 -10.47
C ALA A 228 21.82 0.27 -11.22
N LEU A 229 20.79 0.94 -11.78
CA LEU A 229 19.68 0.31 -12.48
C LEU A 229 20.00 -0.02 -13.94
N SER A 230 20.81 0.77 -14.65
CA SER A 230 21.09 0.63 -16.10
C SER A 230 21.48 -0.78 -16.54
N PRO A 231 22.46 -1.46 -15.89
CA PRO A 231 22.90 -2.77 -16.34
C PRO A 231 21.79 -3.83 -16.25
N PHE A 232 20.87 -3.68 -15.30
CA PHE A 232 19.71 -4.55 -15.16
C PHE A 232 18.66 -4.29 -16.24
N ILE A 233 18.43 -3.03 -16.61
CA ILE A 233 17.51 -2.67 -17.70
C ILE A 233 18.06 -3.15 -19.04
N GLU A 234 19.35 -3.00 -19.29
CA GLU A 234 19.99 -3.47 -20.52
C GLU A 234 19.80 -4.99 -20.71
N LYS A 235 19.87 -5.77 -19.62
CA LYS A 235 19.69 -7.23 -19.67
C LYS A 235 18.22 -7.65 -19.64
N TYR A 236 17.37 -6.94 -18.93
CA TYR A 236 15.96 -7.28 -18.68
C TYR A 236 15.02 -6.07 -18.89
N PRO A 237 14.96 -5.49 -20.10
CA PRO A 237 14.32 -4.20 -20.34
C PRO A 237 12.81 -4.17 -20.08
N TYR A 238 12.16 -5.34 -20.05
CA TYR A 238 10.71 -5.48 -19.86
C TYR A 238 10.34 -6.26 -18.59
N ASP A 239 11.26 -6.42 -17.63
CA ASP A 239 10.92 -6.94 -16.30
C ASP A 239 10.06 -5.93 -15.54
N GLY A 240 8.86 -6.33 -15.14
CA GLY A 240 7.91 -5.42 -14.51
C GLY A 240 8.39 -4.79 -13.19
N ARG A 241 9.28 -5.48 -12.45
CA ARG A 241 9.84 -4.94 -11.19
C ARG A 241 10.83 -3.82 -11.49
N LEU A 242 11.66 -4.01 -12.52
CA LEU A 242 12.61 -3.02 -12.99
C LEU A 242 11.90 -1.81 -13.62
N ILE A 243 10.88 -2.03 -14.45
CA ILE A 243 10.03 -0.96 -14.99
C ILE A 243 9.40 -0.13 -13.87
N GLY A 244 8.92 -0.78 -12.80
CA GLY A 244 8.42 -0.09 -11.61
C GLY A 244 9.47 0.79 -10.95
N ALA A 245 10.69 0.27 -10.75
CA ALA A 245 11.80 1.04 -10.18
C ALA A 245 12.24 2.21 -11.07
N MET A 246 12.29 2.02 -12.40
CA MET A 246 12.54 3.09 -13.37
C MET A 246 11.46 4.16 -13.31
N HIS A 247 10.19 3.74 -13.28
CA HIS A 247 9.05 4.64 -13.18
C HIS A 247 9.13 5.50 -11.92
N ASP A 248 9.39 4.89 -10.77
CA ASP A 248 9.49 5.60 -9.49
C ASP A 248 10.67 6.56 -9.49
N LEU A 249 11.83 6.15 -10.00
CA LEU A 249 13.01 7.03 -10.16
C LEU A 249 12.71 8.23 -11.06
N CYS A 250 12.11 8.02 -12.24
CA CYS A 250 11.74 9.10 -13.16
C CYS A 250 10.70 10.04 -12.54
N CYS A 251 9.71 9.50 -11.81
CA CYS A 251 8.71 10.29 -11.09
C CYS A 251 9.32 11.15 -9.99
N GLU A 252 10.21 10.58 -9.17
CA GLU A 252 10.80 11.28 -8.02
C GLU A 252 11.88 12.28 -8.43
N SER A 253 12.66 11.95 -9.46
CA SER A 253 13.70 12.84 -9.98
C SER A 253 13.17 13.93 -10.90
N GLY A 254 12.04 13.67 -11.58
CA GLY A 254 11.59 14.45 -12.73
C GLY A 254 12.59 14.46 -13.89
N LYS A 255 13.59 13.58 -13.91
CA LYS A 255 14.64 13.53 -14.94
C LYS A 255 14.44 12.34 -15.85
N GLU A 256 14.79 12.55 -17.12
CA GLU A 256 14.70 11.53 -18.16
C GLU A 256 15.99 10.73 -18.21
N PHE A 257 16.08 9.71 -17.36
CA PHE A 257 17.21 8.76 -17.37
C PHE A 257 17.06 7.70 -18.46
N TYR A 258 15.82 7.43 -18.88
CA TYR A 258 15.47 6.38 -19.83
C TYR A 258 14.41 6.90 -20.80
N SER A 259 14.43 6.39 -22.03
CA SER A 259 13.46 6.80 -23.05
C SER A 259 12.02 6.49 -22.60
N PRO A 260 11.07 7.44 -22.76
CA PRO A 260 9.65 7.18 -22.54
C PRO A 260 9.11 6.05 -23.42
N ASP A 261 9.73 5.81 -24.59
CA ASP A 261 9.29 4.79 -25.54
C ASP A 261 9.38 3.37 -24.96
N LEU A 262 10.35 3.13 -24.06
CA LEU A 262 10.51 1.86 -23.37
C LEU A 262 9.27 1.51 -22.54
N PHE A 263 8.64 2.52 -21.92
CA PHE A 263 7.40 2.30 -21.16
C PHE A 263 6.20 2.04 -22.08
N ILE A 264 6.15 2.68 -23.26
CA ILE A 264 5.14 2.38 -24.28
C ILE A 264 5.31 0.94 -24.79
N GLU A 265 6.53 0.52 -25.09
CA GLU A 265 6.84 -0.84 -25.53
C GLU A 265 6.49 -1.86 -24.45
N TYR A 266 6.82 -1.60 -23.19
CA TYR A 266 6.36 -2.42 -22.08
C TYR A 266 4.83 -2.51 -22.00
N ALA A 267 4.12 -1.39 -22.18
CA ALA A 267 2.66 -1.39 -22.21
C ALA A 267 2.11 -2.22 -23.37
N LYS A 268 2.69 -2.12 -24.57
CA LYS A 268 2.34 -2.96 -25.73
C LYS A 268 2.53 -4.45 -25.43
N ILE A 269 3.67 -4.84 -24.85
CA ILE A 269 3.96 -6.24 -24.47
C ILE A 269 2.93 -6.77 -23.46
N LYS A 270 2.42 -5.90 -22.58
CA LYS A 270 1.35 -6.22 -21.62
C LYS A 270 -0.06 -6.03 -22.18
N ASN A 271 -0.21 -5.92 -23.50
CA ASN A 271 -1.48 -5.69 -24.19
C ASN A 271 -2.26 -4.49 -23.60
N PHE A 272 -1.53 -3.44 -23.24
CA PHE A 272 -2.06 -2.24 -22.59
C PHE A 272 -2.92 -2.53 -21.36
N SER A 273 -2.50 -3.49 -20.52
CA SER A 273 -3.10 -3.69 -19.20
C SER A 273 -3.19 -2.37 -18.43
N LYS A 274 -4.24 -2.17 -17.63
CA LYS A 274 -4.47 -0.92 -16.89
C LYS A 274 -3.21 -0.43 -16.16
N GLY A 275 -2.50 -1.31 -15.46
CA GLY A 275 -1.28 -0.97 -14.75
C GLY A 275 -0.14 -0.50 -15.66
N SER A 276 0.14 -1.22 -16.75
CA SER A 276 1.21 -0.85 -17.69
C SER A 276 0.89 0.42 -18.48
N THR A 277 -0.39 0.62 -18.82
CA THR A 277 -0.85 1.82 -19.52
C THR A 277 -0.76 3.06 -18.64
N ILE A 278 -1.12 2.96 -17.36
CA ILE A 278 -0.92 4.05 -16.38
C ILE A 278 0.58 4.39 -16.28
N VAL A 279 1.44 3.38 -16.13
CA VAL A 279 2.90 3.60 -16.04
C VAL A 279 3.44 4.36 -17.27
N ALA A 280 3.07 3.95 -18.49
CA ALA A 280 3.48 4.63 -19.71
C ALA A 280 2.91 6.05 -19.81
N GLN A 281 1.63 6.21 -19.52
CA GLN A 281 0.97 7.52 -19.55
C GLN A 281 1.61 8.50 -18.57
N ASN A 282 1.94 8.05 -17.35
CA ASN A 282 2.60 8.88 -16.35
C ASN A 282 3.94 9.42 -16.86
N ILE A 283 4.77 8.54 -17.42
CA ILE A 283 6.10 8.89 -17.90
C ILE A 283 6.05 9.85 -19.07
N LEU A 284 5.18 9.60 -20.05
CA LEU A 284 4.99 10.49 -21.19
C LEU A 284 4.63 11.91 -20.74
N ARG A 285 3.69 12.04 -19.79
CA ARG A 285 3.30 13.34 -19.27
C ARG A 285 4.40 14.02 -18.44
N ILE A 286 5.14 13.27 -17.61
CA ILE A 286 6.28 13.81 -16.85
C ILE A 286 7.31 14.46 -17.79
N PHE A 287 7.45 13.92 -19.00
CA PHE A 287 8.39 14.40 -20.01
C PHE A 287 7.74 15.26 -21.12
N GLY A 288 6.52 15.73 -20.92
CA GLY A 288 5.85 16.71 -21.79
C GLY A 288 5.25 16.13 -23.08
N ARG A 289 5.24 14.81 -23.27
CA ARG A 289 4.64 14.10 -24.41
C ARG A 289 3.13 13.91 -24.20
N HIS A 290 2.40 15.02 -24.03
CA HIS A 290 0.99 15.02 -23.63
C HIS A 290 0.07 14.36 -24.66
N GLU A 291 0.25 14.65 -25.95
CA GLU A 291 -0.59 14.08 -27.02
C GLU A 291 -0.49 12.55 -27.07
N GLU A 292 0.72 12.02 -26.90
CA GLU A 292 0.95 10.57 -26.86
C GLU A 292 0.38 9.92 -25.60
N ALA A 293 0.43 10.63 -24.47
CA ALA A 293 -0.21 10.17 -23.24
C ALA A 293 -1.74 10.15 -23.35
N ASP A 294 -2.33 11.12 -24.05
CA ASP A 294 -3.77 11.19 -24.31
C ASP A 294 -4.19 10.09 -25.30
N ALA A 295 -3.35 9.75 -26.27
CA ALA A 295 -3.59 8.62 -27.18
C ALA A 295 -3.68 7.25 -26.48
N LEU A 296 -3.18 7.13 -25.25
CA LEU A 296 -3.31 5.91 -24.44
C LEU A 296 -4.64 5.80 -23.68
N MET A 297 -5.44 6.87 -23.63
CA MET A 297 -6.71 6.91 -22.89
C MET A 297 -7.72 5.83 -23.30
N PRO A 298 -7.88 5.47 -24.59
CA PRO A 298 -8.79 4.41 -25.00
C PRO A 298 -8.45 3.04 -24.43
N TYR A 299 -7.20 2.79 -24.01
CA TYR A 299 -6.78 1.52 -23.41
C TYR A 299 -7.02 1.47 -21.89
N LEU A 300 -7.31 2.61 -21.27
CA LEU A 300 -7.70 2.70 -19.87
C LEU A 300 -9.19 2.41 -19.66
N GLN A 301 -9.83 1.68 -20.61
CA GLN A 301 -11.24 1.25 -20.52
C GLN A 301 -11.58 0.88 -19.07
N PRO A 302 -12.70 1.39 -18.53
CA PRO A 302 -13.06 1.17 -17.14
C PRO A 302 -13.43 -0.31 -17.00
N ALA A 303 -12.44 -1.15 -16.69
CA ALA A 303 -12.68 -2.42 -16.06
C ALA A 303 -13.43 -2.09 -14.76
N ASP A 304 -14.74 -2.32 -14.81
CA ASP A 304 -15.77 -1.93 -13.84
C ASP A 304 -16.23 -0.47 -13.94
N SER A 305 -16.82 -0.05 -15.06
CA SER A 305 -17.61 1.20 -15.04
C SER A 305 -18.69 1.08 -13.96
N LEU A 306 -18.65 1.96 -12.96
CA LEU A 306 -19.73 2.07 -11.97
C LEU A 306 -21.08 2.06 -12.69
N PRO A 307 -22.07 1.31 -12.19
CA PRO A 307 -23.40 1.32 -12.77
C PRO A 307 -23.92 2.77 -12.78
N PRO A 308 -24.77 3.15 -13.76
CA PRO A 308 -25.29 4.50 -13.90
C PRO A 308 -26.37 4.78 -12.84
N LEU A 309 -25.97 4.74 -11.58
CA LEU A 309 -26.80 4.98 -10.41
C LEU A 309 -26.41 6.30 -9.73
N PRO A 310 -27.35 6.96 -9.03
CA PRO A 310 -27.02 8.06 -8.12
C PRO A 310 -25.97 7.65 -7.09
N LEU A 311 -25.23 8.62 -6.58
CA LEU A 311 -24.16 8.37 -5.61
C LEU A 311 -24.72 7.73 -4.33
N THR A 312 -25.92 8.13 -3.89
CA THR A 312 -26.66 7.51 -2.77
C THR A 312 -26.79 5.99 -2.93
N ALA A 313 -27.23 5.56 -4.10
CA ALA A 313 -27.44 4.15 -4.43
C ALA A 313 -26.12 3.38 -4.51
N LEU A 314 -25.08 3.97 -5.12
CA LEU A 314 -23.75 3.37 -5.18
C LEU A 314 -23.18 3.13 -3.77
N LEU A 315 -23.22 4.15 -2.90
CA LEU A 315 -22.73 4.05 -1.52
C LEU A 315 -23.52 3.05 -0.69
N THR A 316 -24.83 2.96 -0.90
CA THR A 316 -25.70 1.98 -0.22
C THR A 316 -25.43 0.55 -0.67
N SER A 317 -24.95 0.36 -1.90
CA SER A 317 -24.62 -0.97 -2.45
C SER A 317 -23.25 -1.52 -2.00
N ILE A 318 -22.44 -0.71 -1.29
CA ILE A 318 -21.14 -1.14 -0.79
C ILE A 318 -21.34 -2.26 0.24
N LYS A 319 -20.88 -3.46 -0.12
CA LYS A 319 -20.81 -4.61 0.78
C LYS A 319 -19.56 -4.53 1.65
N ASP A 320 -19.62 -5.14 2.83
CA ASP A 320 -18.45 -5.33 3.68
C ASP A 320 -17.37 -6.11 2.90
N GLN A 321 -16.19 -5.52 2.78
CA GLN A 321 -15.05 -6.07 2.06
C GLN A 321 -13.77 -5.78 2.84
N ASN A 322 -12.85 -6.75 2.91
CA ASN A 322 -11.54 -6.54 3.53
C ASN A 322 -10.53 -6.04 2.49
N LYS A 323 -10.55 -4.73 2.22
CA LYS A 323 -9.62 -4.07 1.27
C LYS A 323 -8.28 -3.73 1.89
N ILE A 324 -8.27 -3.38 3.17
CA ILE A 324 -7.06 -2.98 3.90
C ILE A 324 -6.55 -4.19 4.67
N SER A 325 -5.23 -4.39 4.70
CA SER A 325 -4.64 -5.49 5.46
C SER A 325 -4.86 -5.28 6.96
N MET A 326 -5.23 -6.35 7.68
CA MET A 326 -5.40 -6.33 9.14
C MET A 326 -4.19 -5.82 9.93
N PRO A 327 -2.93 -6.17 9.55
CA PRO A 327 -1.77 -5.59 10.21
C PRO A 327 -1.77 -4.05 10.18
N LEU A 328 -2.09 -3.47 9.02
CA LEU A 328 -2.12 -2.03 8.83
C LEU A 328 -3.31 -1.39 9.56
N LEU A 329 -4.47 -2.04 9.55
CA LEU A 329 -5.64 -1.62 10.33
C LEU A 329 -5.35 -1.61 11.82
N THR A 330 -4.59 -2.59 12.32
CA THR A 330 -4.28 -2.68 13.76
C THR A 330 -3.24 -1.65 14.17
N ALA A 331 -2.23 -1.42 13.34
CA ALA A 331 -1.27 -0.34 13.55
C ALA A 331 -1.95 1.04 13.56
N ALA A 332 -2.90 1.27 12.66
CA ALA A 332 -3.66 2.52 12.69
C ALA A 332 -4.65 2.59 13.85
N TRP A 333 -5.27 1.48 14.25
CA TRP A 333 -6.13 1.41 15.43
C TRP A 333 -5.36 1.74 16.71
N SER A 334 -4.15 1.20 16.90
CA SER A 334 -3.33 1.52 18.08
C SER A 334 -2.93 3.00 18.14
N LEU A 335 -2.75 3.64 16.98
CA LEU A 335 -2.43 5.06 16.88
C LEU A 335 -3.65 5.98 17.10
N LEU A 336 -4.81 5.60 16.56
CA LEU A 336 -5.96 6.50 16.35
C LEU A 336 -7.18 6.17 17.21
N SER A 337 -7.24 5.01 17.85
CA SER A 337 -8.41 4.64 18.66
C SER A 337 -8.57 5.53 19.89
N SER A 338 -9.79 6.03 20.09
CA SER A 338 -10.15 6.86 21.24
C SER A 338 -10.88 6.08 22.35
N GLY A 339 -10.86 4.74 22.29
CA GLY A 339 -11.39 3.83 23.33
C GLY A 339 -12.90 3.59 23.32
N ASN A 340 -13.68 4.31 22.49
CA ASN A 340 -15.15 4.27 22.53
C ASN A 340 -15.82 3.27 21.55
N SER A 341 -15.06 2.55 20.73
CA SER A 341 -15.58 1.60 19.75
C SER A 341 -14.85 0.25 19.81
N SER A 342 -15.50 -0.82 19.33
CA SER A 342 -14.81 -2.10 19.16
C SER A 342 -13.87 -2.04 17.96
N PHE A 343 -12.77 -2.79 17.99
CA PHE A 343 -11.86 -2.88 16.85
C PHE A 343 -12.57 -3.41 15.59
N ASP A 344 -13.50 -4.35 15.74
CA ASP A 344 -14.29 -4.88 14.62
C ASP A 344 -15.16 -3.80 13.96
N ASP A 345 -15.81 -2.95 14.75
CA ASP A 345 -16.59 -1.82 14.21
C ASP A 345 -15.69 -0.80 13.52
N TRP A 346 -14.55 -0.48 14.14
CA TRP A 346 -13.59 0.45 13.56
C TRP A 346 -13.03 -0.08 12.23
N ARG A 347 -12.64 -1.35 12.19
CA ARG A 347 -12.16 -2.05 11.00
C ARG A 347 -13.20 -2.02 9.88
N ARG A 348 -14.46 -2.33 10.19
CA ARG A 348 -15.55 -2.33 9.19
C ARG A 348 -15.71 -0.94 8.59
N ARG A 349 -15.71 0.11 9.42
CA ARG A 349 -15.80 1.50 8.96
C ARG A 349 -14.59 1.91 8.11
N ALA A 350 -13.37 1.54 8.52
CA ALA A 350 -12.15 1.84 7.75
C ALA A 350 -12.16 1.19 6.36
N ASN A 351 -12.55 -0.08 6.29
CA ASN A 351 -12.68 -0.80 5.02
C ASN A 351 -13.81 -0.23 4.14
N TRP A 352 -14.97 0.07 4.73
CA TRP A 352 -16.05 0.74 4.03
C TRP A 352 -15.57 2.08 3.45
N GLY A 353 -14.85 2.89 4.23
CA GLY A 353 -14.27 4.17 3.79
C GLY A 353 -13.32 4.04 2.61
N ALA A 354 -12.43 3.04 2.61
CA ALA A 354 -11.52 2.80 1.50
C ALA A 354 -12.27 2.49 0.19
N VAL A 355 -13.38 1.75 0.26
CA VAL A 355 -14.23 1.49 -0.91
C VAL A 355 -15.02 2.74 -1.28
N ALA A 356 -15.64 3.40 -0.31
CA ALA A 356 -16.48 4.57 -0.52
C ALA A 356 -15.70 5.74 -1.14
N ASN A 357 -14.50 6.04 -0.65
CA ASN A 357 -13.63 7.08 -1.22
C ASN A 357 -13.30 6.81 -2.68
N LYS A 358 -13.00 5.55 -3.01
CA LYS A 358 -12.75 5.12 -4.40
C LYS A 358 -14.01 5.28 -5.25
N THR A 359 -15.17 4.86 -4.76
CA THR A 359 -16.46 5.00 -5.44
C THR A 359 -16.81 6.46 -5.72
N VAL A 360 -16.64 7.36 -4.74
CA VAL A 360 -16.87 8.81 -4.92
C VAL A 360 -15.89 9.40 -5.95
N GLY A 361 -14.62 8.97 -5.92
CA GLY A 361 -13.61 9.34 -6.93
C GLY A 361 -14.02 8.95 -8.35
N GLU A 362 -14.38 7.69 -8.55
CA GLU A 362 -14.80 7.15 -9.85
C GLU A 362 -16.12 7.79 -10.33
N TYR A 363 -17.09 8.00 -9.43
CA TYR A 363 -18.36 8.63 -9.75
C TYR A 363 -18.17 10.06 -10.28
N PHE A 364 -17.43 10.92 -9.56
CA PHE A 364 -17.23 12.30 -10.01
C PHE A 364 -16.35 12.35 -11.26
N SER A 365 -15.31 11.53 -11.35
CA SER A 365 -14.47 11.45 -12.55
C SER A 365 -15.30 11.13 -13.80
N LYS A 366 -16.22 10.14 -13.70
CA LYS A 366 -17.11 9.73 -14.80
C LYS A 366 -18.12 10.82 -15.19
N ASN A 367 -18.65 11.55 -14.21
CA ASN A 367 -19.68 12.57 -14.43
C ASN A 367 -19.10 13.98 -14.64
N GLY A 368 -17.79 14.10 -14.83
CA GLY A 368 -17.15 15.40 -15.04
C GLY A 368 -17.19 16.32 -13.83
N PHE A 369 -17.10 15.76 -12.62
CA PHE A 369 -17.14 16.46 -11.34
C PHE A 369 -18.40 17.33 -11.18
N THR A 370 -19.52 16.86 -11.69
CA THR A 370 -20.84 17.46 -11.48
C THR A 370 -21.72 16.55 -10.63
N PHE A 371 -22.70 17.14 -9.97
CA PHE A 371 -23.75 16.42 -9.26
C PHE A 371 -24.83 16.05 -10.28
N THR A 372 -25.26 14.78 -10.30
CA THR A 372 -26.23 14.30 -11.30
C THR A 372 -27.68 14.35 -10.83
N SER A 373 -27.91 14.53 -9.53
CA SER A 373 -29.23 14.59 -8.91
C SER A 373 -29.22 15.48 -7.66
N SER A 374 -30.39 15.95 -7.23
CA SER A 374 -30.55 16.72 -5.98
C SER A 374 -30.19 15.89 -4.74
N GLU A 375 -30.40 14.57 -4.77
CA GLU A 375 -29.98 13.67 -3.68
C GLU A 375 -28.46 13.65 -3.52
N ASP A 376 -27.72 13.65 -4.63
CA ASP A 376 -26.24 13.73 -4.60
C ASP A 376 -25.76 15.04 -3.96
N GLU A 377 -26.54 16.11 -4.11
CA GLU A 377 -26.25 17.41 -3.51
C GLU A 377 -26.50 17.43 -2.01
N GLU A 378 -27.55 16.77 -1.52
CA GLU A 378 -27.86 16.68 -0.09
C GLU A 378 -26.83 15.83 0.66
N ILE A 379 -26.21 14.85 0.01
CA ILE A 379 -25.13 14.06 0.59
C ILE A 379 -23.91 14.94 0.92
N VAL A 380 -23.62 15.97 0.12
CA VAL A 380 -22.40 16.76 0.26
C VAL A 380 -22.70 18.15 0.81
N SER A 381 -22.29 18.38 2.06
CA SER A 381 -22.48 19.64 2.78
C SER A 381 -21.21 20.48 2.85
N PHE A 382 -21.38 21.81 2.76
CA PHE A 382 -20.29 22.80 2.70
C PHE A 382 -20.45 23.92 3.74
N PRO A 383 -20.64 23.59 5.03
CA PRO A 383 -21.11 24.55 6.03
C PRO A 383 -20.11 25.67 6.36
N LEU A 384 -18.82 25.48 6.06
CA LEU A 384 -17.74 26.40 6.46
C LEU A 384 -17.02 27.04 5.27
N CYS A 385 -17.59 26.97 4.07
CA CYS A 385 -16.91 27.44 2.85
C CYS A 385 -17.32 28.84 2.37
N GLU A 386 -18.18 29.55 3.10
CA GLU A 386 -18.67 30.88 2.70
C GLU A 386 -17.53 31.89 2.59
N GLU A 387 -16.59 31.88 3.55
CA GLU A 387 -15.44 32.80 3.53
C GLU A 387 -14.55 32.57 2.30
N ILE A 388 -14.38 31.33 1.84
CA ILE A 388 -13.62 31.02 0.62
C ILE A 388 -14.30 31.65 -0.60
N ILE A 389 -15.63 31.56 -0.70
CA ILE A 389 -16.40 32.16 -1.80
C ILE A 389 -16.30 33.69 -1.75
N GLN A 390 -16.45 34.27 -0.56
CA GLN A 390 -16.34 35.72 -0.38
C GLN A 390 -14.93 36.22 -0.74
N ALA A 391 -13.89 35.53 -0.29
CA ALA A 391 -12.51 35.84 -0.61
C ALA A 391 -12.24 35.73 -2.13
N ALA A 392 -12.74 34.68 -2.78
CA ALA A 392 -12.61 34.52 -4.23
C ALA A 392 -13.31 35.66 -4.99
N ASN A 393 -14.51 36.05 -4.57
CA ASN A 393 -15.26 37.15 -5.16
C ASN A 393 -14.59 38.52 -4.96
N ARG A 394 -13.84 38.70 -3.86
CA ARG A 394 -13.00 39.90 -3.64
C ARG A 394 -11.74 39.93 -4.51
N GLY A 395 -11.39 38.82 -5.17
CA GLY A 395 -10.15 38.69 -5.93
C GLY A 395 -8.95 38.39 -5.04
N ASP A 396 -9.15 37.87 -3.83
CA ASP A 396 -8.07 37.40 -2.98
C ASP A 396 -7.32 36.27 -3.72
N ARG A 397 -5.99 36.23 -3.59
CA ARG A 397 -5.19 35.08 -4.04
C ARG A 397 -5.42 33.95 -3.05
N LEU A 398 -5.93 32.81 -3.52
CA LEU A 398 -6.36 31.72 -2.65
C LEU A 398 -5.62 30.42 -2.90
N ILE A 399 -5.23 29.77 -1.80
CA ILE A 399 -4.70 28.42 -1.82
C ILE A 399 -5.51 27.55 -0.84
N LEU A 400 -6.00 26.42 -1.32
CA LEU A 400 -6.69 25.41 -0.54
C LEU A 400 -5.73 24.25 -0.28
N ALA A 401 -5.39 24.04 1.00
CA ALA A 401 -4.49 22.99 1.46
C ALA A 401 -5.31 21.85 2.09
N GLY A 402 -5.47 20.74 1.37
CA GLY A 402 -6.13 19.54 1.86
C GLY A 402 -5.16 18.40 2.17
N SER A 403 -5.67 17.19 2.33
CA SER A 403 -4.87 15.96 2.44
C SER A 403 -5.37 14.91 1.44
N HIS A 404 -4.67 13.78 1.32
CA HIS A 404 -5.13 12.63 0.53
C HIS A 404 -6.12 11.72 1.30
N HIS A 405 -6.65 12.19 2.43
CA HIS A 405 -7.58 11.46 3.29
C HIS A 405 -9.03 11.87 3.03
N GLY A 406 -9.96 10.94 3.22
CA GLY A 406 -11.39 11.14 2.97
C GLY A 406 -11.78 11.21 1.48
N PRO A 407 -13.02 11.63 1.18
CA PRO A 407 -13.56 11.71 -0.18
C PRO A 407 -13.12 12.99 -0.90
N VAL A 408 -11.82 13.11 -1.20
CA VAL A 408 -11.18 14.32 -1.77
C VAL A 408 -11.89 14.85 -3.03
N SER A 409 -12.38 13.98 -3.92
CA SER A 409 -13.07 14.37 -5.15
C SER A 409 -14.37 15.16 -4.92
N ALA A 410 -15.00 15.03 -3.74
CA ALA A 410 -16.19 15.82 -3.39
C ALA A 410 -15.88 17.31 -3.24
N ALA A 411 -14.71 17.68 -2.70
CA ALA A 411 -14.29 19.10 -2.65
C ALA A 411 -14.04 19.66 -4.04
N LEU A 412 -13.49 18.86 -4.96
CA LEU A 412 -13.30 19.29 -6.35
C LEU A 412 -14.66 19.52 -7.03
N ALA A 413 -15.59 18.58 -6.90
CA ALA A 413 -16.95 18.74 -7.44
C ALA A 413 -17.65 20.01 -6.92
N TRP A 414 -17.42 20.35 -5.66
CA TRP A 414 -17.93 21.59 -5.07
C TRP A 414 -17.33 22.86 -5.66
N LEU A 415 -16.00 22.91 -5.81
CA LEU A 415 -15.32 24.05 -6.43
C LEU A 415 -15.88 24.32 -7.83
N LYS A 416 -16.07 23.24 -8.61
CA LYS A 416 -16.69 23.32 -9.93
C LYS A 416 -18.13 23.81 -9.87
N ARG A 417 -18.94 23.29 -8.95
CA ARG A 417 -20.33 23.71 -8.75
C ARG A 417 -20.45 25.21 -8.43
N LYS A 418 -19.53 25.75 -7.62
CA LYS A 418 -19.48 27.17 -7.30
C LYS A 418 -18.87 28.04 -8.41
N ASN A 419 -18.53 27.44 -9.55
CA ASN A 419 -17.90 28.10 -10.69
C ASN A 419 -16.61 28.84 -10.31
N LEU A 420 -15.88 28.29 -9.33
CA LEU A 420 -14.62 28.85 -8.87
C LEU A 420 -13.50 28.36 -9.80
N LYS A 421 -12.80 29.29 -10.44
CA LYS A 421 -11.64 28.98 -11.28
C LYS A 421 -10.61 28.26 -10.42
N THR A 422 -10.37 26.98 -10.68
CA THR A 422 -9.54 26.14 -9.82
C THR A 422 -8.44 25.49 -10.64
N THR A 423 -7.22 25.53 -10.12
CA THR A 423 -6.07 24.81 -10.63
C THR A 423 -5.60 23.82 -9.57
N ILE A 424 -5.41 22.55 -9.95
CA ILE A 424 -4.90 21.52 -9.05
C ILE A 424 -3.38 21.40 -9.24
N ILE A 425 -2.66 21.32 -8.12
CA ILE A 425 -1.22 21.02 -8.12
C ILE A 425 -1.04 19.50 -8.08
N ALA A 426 -0.56 18.92 -9.18
CA ALA A 426 -0.40 17.48 -9.33
C ALA A 426 1.08 17.06 -9.29
N SER A 427 1.37 15.95 -8.61
CA SER A 427 2.73 15.42 -8.41
C SER A 427 3.13 14.33 -9.41
N THR A 428 2.15 13.71 -10.07
CA THR A 428 2.35 12.75 -11.15
C THR A 428 1.92 13.41 -12.43
N GLY A 429 2.69 13.25 -13.51
CA GLY A 429 2.31 13.76 -14.83
C GLY A 429 0.91 13.32 -15.25
N THR A 430 0.35 12.24 -14.68
CA THR A 430 -1.04 11.79 -14.86
C THR A 430 -2.02 12.95 -14.67
N ARG A 431 -2.70 13.31 -15.75
CA ARG A 431 -3.87 14.18 -15.66
C ARG A 431 -4.92 13.44 -14.83
N VAL A 432 -5.23 13.97 -13.65
CA VAL A 432 -6.21 13.38 -12.72
C VAL A 432 -7.59 13.34 -13.39
N ASP A 433 -7.83 14.27 -14.32
CA ASP A 433 -9.04 14.43 -15.11
C ASP A 433 -8.92 15.56 -16.16
N ASP A 434 -9.75 15.53 -17.22
CA ASP A 434 -9.84 16.64 -18.18
C ASP A 434 -10.65 17.84 -17.66
N PHE A 435 -11.20 17.75 -16.45
CA PHE A 435 -12.22 18.67 -15.94
C PHE A 435 -11.67 19.83 -15.13
N PHE A 436 -10.45 19.71 -14.59
CA PHE A 436 -9.73 20.79 -13.92
C PHE A 436 -8.47 21.19 -14.70
N ASP A 437 -8.14 22.47 -14.58
CA ASP A 437 -6.81 22.95 -14.93
C ASP A 437 -5.80 22.35 -13.94
N GLN A 438 -4.70 21.80 -14.46
CA GLN A 438 -3.71 21.10 -13.65
C GLN A 438 -2.32 21.62 -13.97
N VAL A 439 -1.56 21.86 -12.92
CA VAL A 439 -0.17 22.27 -13.02
C VAL A 439 0.68 21.17 -12.41
N PHE A 440 1.45 20.52 -13.28
CA PHE A 440 2.39 19.49 -12.90
C PHE A 440 3.68 20.15 -12.42
N LEU A 441 4.19 19.68 -11.29
CA LEU A 441 5.46 20.16 -10.73
C LEU A 441 6.70 19.58 -11.43
N THR A 442 6.51 18.88 -12.56
CA THR A 442 7.56 18.10 -13.25
C THR A 442 8.61 18.99 -13.95
N LYS A 443 9.86 18.49 -13.98
CA LYS A 443 11.06 18.97 -14.70
C LYS A 443 11.60 20.38 -14.41
N ASN A 444 10.78 21.42 -14.29
CA ASN A 444 11.26 22.79 -14.05
C ASN A 444 10.38 23.46 -12.98
N PRO A 445 10.63 23.15 -11.70
CA PRO A 445 9.82 23.64 -10.60
C PRO A 445 9.77 25.16 -10.59
N GLU A 446 10.81 25.88 -11.03
CA GLU A 446 10.75 27.33 -11.16
C GLU A 446 9.70 27.80 -12.18
N ASN A 447 9.60 27.14 -13.34
CA ASN A 447 8.57 27.47 -14.33
C ASN A 447 7.18 27.05 -13.88
N SER A 448 7.03 25.89 -13.25
CA SER A 448 5.75 25.47 -12.68
C SER A 448 5.31 26.43 -11.57
N ILE A 449 6.24 26.84 -10.69
CA ILE A 449 6.01 27.84 -9.65
C ILE A 449 5.61 29.18 -10.27
N LYS A 450 6.35 29.69 -11.27
CA LYS A 450 5.98 30.91 -12.02
C LYS A 450 4.58 30.80 -12.63
N HIS A 451 4.24 29.64 -13.16
CA HIS A 451 2.92 29.40 -13.71
C HIS A 451 1.84 29.39 -12.61
N LEU A 452 2.10 28.80 -11.45
CA LEU A 452 1.22 28.85 -10.28
C LEU A 452 1.00 30.28 -9.80
N TYR A 453 2.05 31.12 -9.74
CA TYR A 453 1.88 32.55 -9.45
C TYR A 453 0.97 33.23 -10.46
N LYS A 454 1.21 33.00 -11.76
CA LYS A 454 0.39 33.58 -12.82
C LYS A 454 -1.08 33.15 -12.70
N LYS A 455 -1.33 31.89 -12.32
CA LYS A 455 -2.68 31.39 -12.05
C LYS A 455 -3.33 32.12 -10.87
N LEU A 456 -2.61 32.30 -9.76
CA LEU A 456 -3.09 33.10 -8.62
C LEU A 456 -3.42 34.55 -9.04
N GLU A 457 -2.57 35.19 -9.85
CA GLU A 457 -2.82 36.53 -10.38
C GLU A 457 -4.05 36.60 -11.30
N GLN A 458 -4.34 35.52 -12.02
CA GLN A 458 -5.52 35.39 -12.88
C GLN A 458 -6.82 35.07 -12.10
N GLY A 459 -6.74 35.02 -10.76
CA GLY A 459 -7.87 34.69 -9.89
C GLY A 459 -8.21 33.20 -9.85
N TYR A 460 -7.27 32.32 -10.20
CA TYR A 460 -7.44 30.88 -9.93
C TYR A 460 -7.16 30.58 -8.47
N ILE A 461 -7.98 29.72 -7.88
CA ILE A 461 -7.75 29.06 -6.61
C ILE A 461 -6.80 27.89 -6.85
N LEU A 462 -5.71 27.83 -6.10
CA LEU A 462 -4.81 26.66 -6.14
C LEU A 462 -5.27 25.62 -5.13
N ALA A 463 -5.56 24.40 -5.57
CA ALA A 463 -5.87 23.27 -4.69
C ALA A 463 -4.69 22.30 -4.63
N SER A 464 -4.25 21.94 -3.43
CA SER A 464 -3.13 21.02 -3.24
C SER A 464 -3.23 20.26 -1.92
N SER A 465 -2.57 19.11 -1.88
CA SER A 465 -2.40 18.31 -0.67
C SER A 465 -0.90 18.30 -0.29
N PRO A 466 -0.47 19.11 0.70
CA PRO A 466 0.96 19.27 1.07
C PRO A 466 1.61 18.03 1.70
N ASP A 467 0.78 17.02 1.99
CA ASP A 467 1.11 15.77 2.68
C ASP A 467 1.83 14.72 1.79
N MET A 468 2.30 15.15 0.61
CA MET A 468 3.18 14.36 -0.26
C MET A 468 4.57 14.99 -0.42
N THR A 469 5.57 14.14 -0.66
CA THR A 469 6.99 14.50 -0.74
C THR A 469 7.50 14.81 -2.15
N ARG A 470 6.61 14.78 -3.15
CA ARG A 470 6.97 14.81 -4.59
C ARG A 470 7.19 16.23 -5.15
N ALA A 471 7.58 17.19 -4.32
CA ALA A 471 7.80 18.58 -4.70
C ALA A 471 9.08 19.15 -4.05
N GLN A 472 9.69 20.16 -4.69
CA GLN A 472 10.93 20.81 -4.23
C GLN A 472 10.81 21.35 -2.80
N GLY A 473 11.86 21.13 -2.01
CA GLY A 473 11.95 21.58 -0.62
C GLY A 473 11.07 20.74 0.31
N TYR A 474 11.70 20.04 1.26
CA TYR A 474 11.00 19.27 2.26
C TYR A 474 11.55 19.58 3.65
N LYS A 475 10.67 19.53 4.64
CA LYS A 475 11.03 19.60 6.05
C LYS A 475 10.33 18.48 6.80
N LYS A 476 10.95 18.06 7.90
CA LYS A 476 10.39 17.08 8.82
C LYS A 476 9.77 17.81 9.98
N TYR A 477 8.59 17.35 10.39
CA TYR A 477 7.90 17.85 11.56
C TYR A 477 7.43 16.68 12.41
N PRO A 478 7.41 16.82 13.74
CA PRO A 478 6.78 15.86 14.62
C PRO A 478 5.31 15.65 14.22
N PHE A 479 4.86 14.40 14.20
CA PHE A 479 3.49 14.02 13.89
C PHE A 479 3.15 12.69 14.58
N PHE A 480 2.16 12.70 15.47
CA PHE A 480 1.94 11.60 16.43
C PHE A 480 3.21 11.25 17.23
N ASN A 481 3.63 9.98 17.23
CA ASN A 481 4.82 9.47 17.90
C ASN A 481 6.03 9.32 16.95
N GLY A 482 6.00 9.99 15.79
CA GLY A 482 7.07 9.95 14.79
C GLY A 482 7.28 11.30 14.11
N ASP A 483 7.96 11.29 12.98
CA ASP A 483 8.17 12.45 12.10
C ASP A 483 7.47 12.24 10.76
N ILE A 484 6.86 13.30 10.21
CA ILE A 484 6.35 13.32 8.84
C ILE A 484 7.19 14.23 7.94
N LYS A 485 7.53 13.74 6.74
CA LYS A 485 8.19 14.53 5.68
C LYS A 485 7.11 15.18 4.79
N VAL A 486 7.09 16.51 4.72
CA VAL A 486 6.10 17.30 3.95
C VAL A 486 6.78 18.32 3.03
N SER A 487 6.12 18.69 1.92
CA SER A 487 6.67 19.64 0.96
C SER A 487 6.44 21.09 1.38
N THR A 488 7.51 21.88 1.43
CA THR A 488 7.45 23.32 1.78
C THR A 488 6.88 24.22 0.69
N LEU A 489 6.52 23.69 -0.48
CA LEU A 489 6.08 24.47 -1.63
C LEU A 489 4.90 25.39 -1.30
N ILE A 490 3.87 24.86 -0.64
CA ILE A 490 2.61 25.56 -0.40
C ILE A 490 2.77 26.78 0.51
N PRO A 491 3.34 26.68 1.73
CA PRO A 491 3.55 27.87 2.54
C PRO A 491 4.52 28.86 1.88
N ARG A 492 5.57 28.40 1.20
CA ARG A 492 6.48 29.33 0.49
C ARG A 492 5.77 30.12 -0.62
N LEU A 493 4.87 29.45 -1.37
CA LEU A 493 4.03 30.10 -2.37
C LEU A 493 3.03 31.08 -1.72
N ALA A 494 2.45 30.71 -0.58
CA ALA A 494 1.54 31.58 0.16
C ALA A 494 2.23 32.86 0.69
N PHE A 495 3.46 32.72 1.18
CA PHE A 495 4.28 33.83 1.66
C PHE A 495 4.54 34.86 0.56
N SER A 496 5.19 34.39 -0.48
CA SER A 496 5.63 35.18 -1.63
C SER A 496 4.48 35.75 -2.50
N ALA A 497 3.36 35.04 -2.63
CA ALA A 497 2.19 35.55 -3.35
C ALA A 497 1.27 36.39 -2.47
N SER A 498 1.54 36.48 -1.15
CA SER A 498 0.61 37.03 -0.16
C SER A 498 -0.80 36.43 -0.29
N ALA A 499 -0.84 35.12 -0.55
CA ALA A 499 -2.08 34.39 -0.75
C ALA A 499 -2.67 33.95 0.59
N ARG A 500 -3.99 34.03 0.73
CA ARG A 500 -4.71 33.46 1.87
C ARG A 500 -4.79 31.95 1.69
N THR A 501 -4.50 31.22 2.75
CA THR A 501 -4.53 29.77 2.76
C THR A 501 -5.65 29.26 3.62
N PHE A 502 -6.42 28.30 3.12
CA PHE A 502 -7.43 27.59 3.90
C PHE A 502 -7.09 26.11 3.95
N TRP A 503 -7.12 25.53 5.14
CA TRP A 503 -7.17 24.09 5.32
C TRP A 503 -8.55 23.61 4.86
N ILE A 504 -8.61 22.60 3.99
CA ILE A 504 -9.87 22.03 3.50
C ILE A 504 -9.85 20.51 3.62
N GLN A 505 -10.85 19.93 4.27
CA GLN A 505 -10.89 18.49 4.50
C GLN A 505 -12.31 17.94 4.32
N PRO A 506 -12.57 17.24 3.21
CA PRO A 506 -13.77 16.43 3.05
C PRO A 506 -13.73 15.26 4.01
N VAL A 507 -14.83 15.03 4.73
CA VAL A 507 -14.98 13.93 5.69
C VAL A 507 -16.34 13.27 5.56
N TRP A 508 -16.38 11.95 5.69
CA TRP A 508 -17.58 11.19 5.97
C TRP A 508 -18.10 11.53 7.37
N ASN A 509 -19.35 11.98 7.39
CA ASN A 509 -20.21 12.04 8.56
C ASN A 509 -21.38 11.08 8.31
N ASP A 510 -21.26 9.87 8.83
CA ASP A 510 -22.09 8.71 8.45
C ASP A 510 -22.09 8.48 6.93
N ARG A 511 -23.25 8.66 6.27
CA ARG A 511 -23.40 8.52 4.81
C ARG A 511 -23.37 9.85 4.06
N SER A 512 -23.16 10.95 4.77
CA SER A 512 -22.98 12.29 4.19
C SER A 512 -21.50 12.65 4.17
N ILE A 513 -21.13 13.57 3.28
CA ILE A 513 -19.81 14.17 3.17
C ILE A 513 -19.91 15.60 3.66
N VAL A 514 -19.12 15.96 4.66
CA VAL A 514 -18.98 17.34 5.13
C VAL A 514 -17.61 17.85 4.73
N ILE A 515 -17.55 19.03 4.13
CA ILE A 515 -16.28 19.69 3.84
C ILE A 515 -16.00 20.73 4.91
N ASN A 516 -15.02 20.41 5.74
CA ASN A 516 -14.54 21.31 6.77
C ASN A 516 -13.52 22.26 6.15
N ALA A 517 -13.56 23.52 6.58
CA ALA A 517 -12.59 24.52 6.18
C ALA A 517 -12.19 25.37 7.39
N GLU A 518 -10.91 25.74 7.45
CA GLU A 518 -10.36 26.65 8.46
C GLU A 518 -9.27 27.50 7.82
N GLU A 519 -9.22 28.80 8.14
CA GLU A 519 -8.15 29.66 7.66
C GLU A 519 -6.82 29.31 8.36
N LEU A 520 -5.77 29.14 7.58
CA LEU A 520 -4.41 28.90 8.07
C LEU A 520 -3.69 30.24 8.31
N PRO A 521 -2.59 30.26 9.10
CA PRO A 521 -1.86 31.49 9.43
C PRO A 521 -1.59 32.37 8.21
N SER A 522 -1.79 33.68 8.38
CA SER A 522 -1.59 34.68 7.33
C SER A 522 -0.10 34.99 7.18
N SER A 523 0.39 35.02 5.94
CA SER A 523 1.77 35.41 5.67
C SER A 523 2.07 36.87 5.99
N ARG A 524 1.05 37.72 6.13
CA ARG A 524 1.20 39.15 6.46
C ARG A 524 1.68 39.39 7.88
N ASP A 525 1.57 38.38 8.75
CA ASP A 525 1.96 38.49 10.16
C ASP A 525 3.44 38.18 10.38
N PHE A 526 4.21 37.94 9.30
CA PHE A 526 5.59 37.46 9.35
C PHE A 526 6.49 38.25 8.40
N GLU A 527 7.67 38.63 8.88
CA GLU A 527 8.72 39.26 8.06
C GLU A 527 9.63 38.22 7.40
N VAL A 528 9.76 37.03 8.00
CA VAL A 528 10.71 35.97 7.60
C VAL A 528 9.98 34.73 7.07
N GLU A 529 10.27 34.33 5.83
CA GLU A 529 9.63 33.19 5.15
C GLU A 529 9.75 31.88 5.96
N SER A 530 10.94 31.59 6.51
CA SER A 530 11.17 30.34 7.23
C SER A 530 10.36 30.25 8.53
N GLU A 531 10.14 31.37 9.22
CA GLU A 531 9.31 31.41 10.42
C GLU A 531 7.84 31.18 10.07
N PHE A 532 7.35 31.83 9.01
CA PHE A 532 6.01 31.60 8.47
C PHE A 532 5.80 30.13 8.10
N VAL A 533 6.73 29.51 7.37
CA VAL A 533 6.65 28.11 6.95
C VAL A 533 6.48 27.19 8.16
N ASP A 534 7.22 27.42 9.23
CA ASP A 534 7.17 26.59 10.44
C ASP A 534 5.84 26.73 11.19
N VAL A 535 5.36 27.97 11.36
CA VAL A 535 4.06 28.22 12.01
C VAL A 535 2.90 27.69 11.17
N TRP A 536 2.96 27.88 9.85
CA TRP A 536 1.96 27.36 8.92
C TRP A 536 1.84 25.83 9.02
N PHE A 537 2.98 25.11 9.05
CA PHE A 537 2.97 23.66 9.20
C PHE A 537 2.52 23.20 10.57
N ALA A 538 2.87 23.91 11.64
CA ALA A 538 2.37 23.59 12.98
C ALA A 538 0.83 23.61 13.02
N HIS A 539 0.20 24.61 12.39
CA HIS A 539 -1.27 24.67 12.27
C HIS A 539 -1.83 23.58 11.35
N TYR A 540 -1.27 23.40 10.15
CA TYR A 540 -1.72 22.38 9.19
C TYR A 540 -1.67 20.97 9.79
N LEU A 541 -0.54 20.60 10.42
CA LEU A 541 -0.36 19.28 11.02
C LEU A 541 -1.21 19.10 12.27
N LYS A 542 -1.41 20.14 13.08
CA LYS A 542 -2.36 20.10 14.20
C LYS A 542 -3.78 19.82 13.72
N ASN A 543 -4.21 20.47 12.64
CA ASN A 543 -5.55 20.26 12.07
C ASN A 543 -5.67 18.85 11.48
N LEU A 544 -4.64 18.37 10.80
CA LEU A 544 -4.60 17.02 10.26
C LEU A 544 -4.58 15.94 11.36
N GLU A 545 -3.80 16.12 12.42
CA GLU A 545 -3.77 15.21 13.57
C GLU A 545 -5.12 15.21 14.31
N SER A 546 -5.70 16.40 14.55
CA SER A 546 -7.04 16.53 15.13
C SER A 546 -8.07 15.79 14.28
N HIS A 547 -8.03 15.98 12.96
CA HIS A 547 -8.86 15.25 12.01
C HIS A 547 -8.68 13.73 12.16
N PHE A 548 -7.45 13.23 12.21
CA PHE A 548 -7.22 11.80 12.40
C PHE A 548 -7.75 11.24 13.72
N ARG A 549 -7.69 12.02 14.81
CA ARG A 549 -8.16 11.58 16.13
C ARG A 549 -9.69 11.68 16.29
N SER A 550 -10.33 12.64 15.62
CA SER A 550 -11.76 12.89 15.76
C SER A 550 -12.60 12.25 14.65
N ALA A 551 -12.01 11.93 13.50
CA ALA A 551 -12.76 11.44 12.35
C ALA A 551 -13.17 9.97 12.49
N SER A 552 -14.30 9.65 11.87
CA SER A 552 -14.68 8.26 11.62
C SER A 552 -13.57 7.54 10.84
N PRO A 553 -13.32 6.24 11.11
CA PRO A 553 -12.30 5.46 10.41
C PRO A 553 -12.52 5.39 8.90
N SER A 554 -13.76 5.64 8.47
CA SER A 554 -14.13 5.79 7.06
C SER A 554 -13.34 6.88 6.31
N ASN A 555 -12.71 7.81 7.04
CA ASN A 555 -11.94 8.91 6.46
C ASN A 555 -10.46 8.57 6.23
N PHE A 556 -9.98 7.42 6.69
CA PHE A 556 -8.57 7.09 6.59
C PHE A 556 -8.21 6.47 5.24
N SER A 557 -7.28 7.12 4.55
CA SER A 557 -6.55 6.57 3.43
C SER A 557 -5.28 5.88 3.91
N PHE A 558 -5.10 4.62 3.53
CA PHE A 558 -3.96 3.78 3.93
C PHE A 558 -2.84 3.75 2.87
N GLY A 559 -2.61 4.90 2.22
CA GLY A 559 -1.72 5.04 1.07
C GLY A 559 -0.34 5.65 1.40
N LYS A 560 0.28 6.25 0.38
CA LYS A 560 1.65 6.80 0.39
C LYS A 560 1.93 7.86 1.46
N PHE A 561 0.89 8.47 2.04
CA PHE A 561 1.03 9.36 3.19
C PHE A 561 1.85 8.69 4.32
N TRP A 562 1.49 7.45 4.67
CA TRP A 562 2.13 6.71 5.76
C TRP A 562 3.55 6.24 5.42
N GLU A 563 3.95 6.20 4.15
CA GLU A 563 5.35 5.94 3.76
C GLU A 563 6.28 7.11 4.14
N ASN A 564 5.72 8.32 4.30
CA ASN A 564 6.45 9.53 4.70
C ASN A 564 6.49 9.75 6.22
N TRP A 565 5.77 8.92 6.98
CA TRP A 565 5.73 8.93 8.44
C TRP A 565 6.72 7.89 9.00
N ARG A 566 7.56 8.28 9.97
CA ARG A 566 8.64 7.43 10.50
C ARG A 566 8.82 7.51 11.99
#